data_AF-A0A9C9Y442-F1
#
_entry.id   AF-A0A9C9Y442-F1
#
_cell.length_a   1.000
_cell.length_b   1.000
_cell.length_c   1.000
_cell.angle_alpha   90.00
_cell.angle_beta   90.00
_cell.angle_gamma   90.00
#
_symmetry.space_group_name_H-M   'P 1'
#
loop_
_entity.id
_entity.type
_entity.pdbx_description
1 polymer ?
#
loop_
_entity_poly.entity_id
_entity_poly.type
_entity_poly.pdbx_seq_one_letter_code
_entity_poly.pdbx_strand_id
1 'polypeptide(L)'
;MRNVFLFFLIISLTSCNYLSKVNNKEGKVIAKVGDTKLYKNDLINMLPKNLDKNDSILFAKKIINSWAKQELFFQNAKLNLSEEQNEIDQLVQKYKQDLVINKYKEALINKNLDTTITEENIENFYQENKDIFKLNEKLIQLRFLQTNKDRNDLKKIISFFESDNQSDLDSLHNIELEFKAYHLQDTVWIKFNEIAKKIKPFKKLNFKKLKKNKAIKIDDTTDIYLFKIFNILERNEIAPKEYVKSSIKQMILHDRKLKEQKNIEKTLLNDAIKNGKFQIYE
;
A
#
# COMPACT_ATOMS: atom_id res chain seq x y z
N MET A 1 12.75 9.14 66.26
CA MET A 1 12.16 8.83 64.92
C MET A 1 11.31 9.98 64.36
N ARG A 2 11.59 11.26 64.68
CA ARG A 2 10.86 12.42 64.14
C ARG A 2 11.63 13.16 63.03
N ASN A 3 12.96 12.97 62.98
CA ASN A 3 13.84 13.66 62.03
C ASN A 3 14.04 12.91 60.70
N VAL A 4 13.66 11.62 60.62
CA VAL A 4 13.72 10.84 59.37
C VAL A 4 12.54 11.16 58.45
N PHE A 5 11.38 11.52 59.02
CA PHE A 5 10.19 11.94 58.26
C PHE A 5 10.38 13.30 57.57
N LEU A 6 11.19 14.20 58.16
CA LEU A 6 11.51 15.51 57.59
C LEU A 6 12.45 15.43 56.38
N PHE A 7 13.30 14.40 56.30
CA PHE A 7 14.18 14.20 55.15
C PHE A 7 13.46 13.58 53.95
N PHE A 8 12.42 12.77 54.19
CA PHE A 8 11.60 12.16 53.13
C PHE A 8 10.62 13.17 52.48
N LEU A 9 10.24 14.23 53.20
CA LEU A 9 9.34 15.28 52.70
C LEU A 9 10.04 16.30 51.77
N ILE A 10 11.37 16.40 51.83
CA ILE A 10 12.15 17.34 51.00
C ILE A 10 12.49 16.72 49.63
N ILE A 11 12.50 15.39 49.52
CA ILE A 11 12.81 14.68 48.27
C ILE A 11 11.58 14.57 47.35
N SER A 12 10.35 14.73 47.87
CA SER A 12 9.13 14.69 47.06
C SER A 12 8.81 15.97 46.29
N LEU A 13 9.57 17.06 46.48
CA LEU A 13 9.33 18.34 45.81
C LEU A 13 10.21 18.59 44.57
N THR A 14 11.15 17.71 44.24
CA THR A 14 12.06 17.89 43.10
C THR A 14 11.65 17.12 41.84
N SER A 15 10.60 16.30 41.87
CA SER A 15 10.19 15.48 40.70
C SER A 15 9.22 16.15 39.72
N CYS A 16 8.79 17.40 39.95
CA CYS A 16 7.84 18.08 39.07
C CYS A 16 8.45 19.00 38.00
N ASN A 17 9.79 19.06 37.87
CA ASN A 17 10.43 19.93 36.86
C ASN A 17 10.93 19.20 35.59
N TYR A 18 10.64 17.90 35.44
CA TYR A 18 10.98 17.16 34.22
C TYR A 18 9.84 17.15 33.17
N LEU A 19 8.60 17.45 33.59
CA LEU A 19 7.43 17.49 32.70
C LEU A 19 7.16 18.88 32.08
N SER A 20 7.88 19.93 32.49
CA SER A 20 7.81 21.26 31.87
C SER A 20 8.77 21.44 30.68
N LYS A 21 9.60 20.44 30.37
CA LYS A 21 10.66 20.54 29.34
C LYS A 21 10.22 20.16 27.91
N VAL A 22 8.92 20.20 27.61
CA VAL A 22 8.39 19.94 26.26
C VAL A 22 8.15 21.23 25.44
N ASN A 23 8.20 22.42 26.06
CA ASN A 23 7.88 23.68 25.37
C ASN A 23 9.01 24.74 25.34
N ASN A 24 10.27 24.34 25.51
CA ASN A 24 11.37 25.25 25.17
C ASN A 24 11.60 25.21 23.65
N LYS A 25 10.68 25.80 22.88
CA LYS A 25 10.99 26.24 21.52
C LYS A 25 12.05 27.34 21.65
N GLU A 26 13.31 26.95 21.54
CA GLU A 26 14.42 27.91 21.45
C GLU A 26 14.36 28.60 20.08
N GLY A 27 14.17 29.92 20.08
CA GLY A 27 14.08 30.69 18.85
C GLY A 27 13.61 32.12 19.05
N LYS A 28 13.84 32.96 18.04
CA LYS A 28 13.37 34.35 18.03
C LYS A 28 11.84 34.38 17.97
N VAL A 29 11.22 34.96 19.00
CA VAL A 29 9.78 35.25 19.02
C VAL A 29 9.48 36.37 18.04
N ILE A 30 8.45 36.19 17.22
CA ILE A 30 8.05 37.16 16.17
C ILE A 30 6.64 37.70 16.37
N ALA A 31 5.78 37.01 17.12
CA ALA A 31 4.45 37.47 17.52
C ALA A 31 3.97 36.74 18.79
N LYS A 32 2.97 37.29 19.48
CA LYS A 32 2.38 36.74 20.72
C LYS A 32 0.88 37.06 20.78
N VAL A 33 0.07 36.10 21.25
CA VAL A 33 -1.37 36.25 21.55
C VAL A 33 -1.65 35.58 22.89
N GLY A 34 -2.09 36.33 23.90
CA GLY A 34 -2.24 35.80 25.26
C GLY A 34 -0.90 35.33 25.80
N ASP A 35 -0.76 34.05 26.16
CA ASP A 35 0.53 33.44 26.53
C ASP A 35 1.21 32.68 25.39
N THR A 36 0.52 32.46 24.28
CA THR A 36 1.02 31.72 23.12
C THR A 36 1.96 32.59 22.29
N LYS A 37 3.15 32.06 21.99
CA LYS A 37 4.20 32.74 21.21
C LYS A 37 4.40 32.06 19.86
N LEU A 38 4.54 32.86 18.81
CA LEU A 38 4.96 32.38 17.48
C LEU A 38 6.46 32.59 17.30
N TYR A 39 7.15 31.54 16.89
CA TYR A 39 8.60 31.54 16.71
C TYR A 39 8.98 31.65 15.23
N LYS A 40 10.14 32.24 14.94
CA LYS A 40 10.66 32.40 13.57
C LYS A 40 10.73 31.07 12.81
N ASN A 41 11.09 29.97 13.47
CA ASN A 41 11.20 28.66 12.83
C ASN A 41 9.84 28.11 12.38
N ASP A 42 8.78 28.34 13.17
CA ASP A 42 7.42 27.95 12.80
C ASP A 42 6.98 28.70 11.53
N LEU A 43 7.31 30.00 11.44
CA LEU A 43 7.01 30.81 10.26
C LEU A 43 7.76 30.32 9.02
N ILE A 44 9.04 29.97 9.14
CA ILE A 44 9.84 29.47 8.00
C ILE A 44 9.24 28.19 7.42
N ASN A 45 8.75 27.28 8.27
CA ASN A 45 8.13 26.03 7.83
C ASN A 45 6.78 26.24 7.13
N MET A 46 6.10 27.36 7.38
CA MET A 46 4.82 27.71 6.76
C MET A 46 4.98 28.54 5.47
N LEU A 47 6.18 29.04 5.18
CA LEU A 47 6.43 29.85 3.99
C LEU A 47 6.58 28.96 2.73
N PRO A 48 5.94 29.33 1.61
CA PRO A 48 6.23 28.73 0.30
C PRO A 48 7.72 28.82 -0.05
N LYS A 49 8.26 27.78 -0.69
CA LYS A 49 9.63 27.79 -1.22
C LYS A 49 9.70 28.72 -2.45
N ASN A 50 10.82 29.42 -2.63
CA ASN A 50 11.13 30.31 -3.77
C ASN A 50 10.29 31.60 -3.87
N LEU A 51 10.21 32.37 -2.79
CA LEU A 51 9.60 33.71 -2.81
C LEU A 51 10.66 34.80 -3.05
N ASP A 52 10.31 35.84 -3.82
CA ASP A 52 11.08 37.08 -3.86
C ASP A 52 11.00 37.81 -2.51
N LYS A 53 11.94 38.71 -2.24
CA LYS A 53 12.13 39.36 -0.93
C LYS A 53 10.91 40.17 -0.50
N ASN A 54 10.26 40.89 -1.43
CA ASN A 54 9.07 41.68 -1.14
C ASN A 54 7.84 40.80 -0.89
N ASP A 55 7.68 39.76 -1.71
CA ASP A 55 6.60 38.78 -1.56
C ASP A 55 6.73 38.02 -0.24
N SER A 56 7.96 37.68 0.16
CA SER A 56 8.27 37.02 1.43
C SER A 56 7.78 37.82 2.65
N ILE A 57 7.90 39.15 2.64
CA ILE A 57 7.45 40.01 3.74
C ILE A 57 5.92 40.04 3.81
N LEU A 58 5.25 40.15 2.66
CA LEU A 58 3.79 40.19 2.59
C LEU A 58 3.18 38.85 3.02
N PHE A 59 3.73 37.73 2.55
CA PHE A 59 3.34 36.39 2.97
C PHE A 59 3.60 36.16 4.46
N ALA A 60 4.76 36.58 4.98
CA ALA A 60 5.07 36.48 6.40
C ALA A 60 4.03 37.23 7.25
N LYS A 61 3.72 38.49 6.91
CA LYS A 61 2.67 39.26 7.60
C LYS A 61 1.30 38.57 7.53
N LYS A 62 0.93 38.03 6.37
CA LYS A 62 -0.34 37.30 6.18
C LYS A 62 -0.41 36.06 7.07
N ILE A 63 0.66 35.25 7.13
CA ILE A 63 0.73 34.05 7.98
C ILE A 63 0.66 34.44 9.46
N ILE A 64 1.43 35.44 9.90
CA ILE A 64 1.41 35.92 11.29
C ILE A 64 0.00 36.38 11.68
N ASN A 65 -0.65 37.18 10.84
CA ASN A 65 -2.01 37.66 11.09
C ASN A 65 -3.04 36.51 11.08
N SER A 66 -2.89 35.54 10.18
CA SER A 66 -3.77 34.36 10.13
C SER A 66 -3.62 33.50 11.39
N TRP A 67 -2.39 33.24 11.82
CA TRP A 67 -2.10 32.55 13.07
C TRP A 67 -2.70 33.30 14.27
N ALA A 68 -2.51 34.61 14.36
CA ALA A 68 -3.04 35.41 15.46
C ALA A 68 -4.56 35.37 15.51
N LYS A 69 -5.24 35.45 14.35
CA LYS A 69 -6.71 35.32 14.29
C LYS A 69 -7.16 33.94 14.76
N GLN A 70 -6.53 32.86 14.30
CA GLN A 70 -6.86 31.50 14.72
C GLN A 70 -6.68 31.32 16.22
N GLU A 71 -5.57 31.80 16.78
CA GLU A 71 -5.27 31.72 18.21
C GLU A 71 -6.29 32.52 19.04
N LEU A 72 -6.65 33.73 18.60
CA LEU A 72 -7.68 34.54 19.26
C LEU A 72 -9.05 33.82 19.24
N PHE A 73 -9.46 33.25 18.09
CA PHE A 73 -10.69 32.48 18.02
C PHE A 73 -10.66 31.25 18.92
N PHE A 74 -9.54 30.52 18.95
CA PHE A 74 -9.37 29.35 19.79
C PHE A 74 -9.43 29.69 21.29
N GLN A 75 -8.75 30.74 21.72
CA GLN A 75 -8.81 31.22 23.11
C GLN A 75 -10.23 31.65 23.50
N ASN A 76 -10.94 32.37 22.61
CA ASN A 76 -12.33 32.75 22.84
C ASN A 76 -13.27 31.52 22.86
N ALA A 77 -13.06 30.54 21.97
CA ALA A 77 -13.83 29.31 21.96
C ALA A 77 -13.68 28.57 23.29
N LYS A 78 -12.45 28.42 23.80
CA LYS A 78 -12.17 27.77 25.08
C LYS A 78 -12.86 28.43 26.28
N LEU A 79 -13.04 29.76 26.24
CA LEU A 79 -13.74 30.49 27.30
C LEU A 79 -15.27 30.36 27.21
N ASN A 80 -15.82 30.26 26.01
CA ASN A 80 -17.26 30.30 25.77
C ASN A 80 -17.91 28.92 25.53
N LEU A 81 -17.12 27.88 25.22
CA LEU A 81 -17.57 26.53 24.85
C LEU A 81 -16.94 25.47 25.77
N SER A 82 -17.13 25.61 27.09
CA SER A 82 -16.46 24.76 28.08
C SER A 82 -16.93 23.30 28.06
N GLU A 83 -18.21 23.06 27.79
CA GLU A 83 -18.77 21.70 27.67
C GLU A 83 -18.25 21.02 26.41
N GLU A 84 -18.33 21.67 25.26
CA GLU A 84 -17.82 21.14 23.99
C GLU A 84 -16.30 20.94 24.02
N GLN A 85 -15.56 21.81 24.72
CA GLN A 85 -14.13 21.64 24.94
C GLN A 85 -13.83 20.34 25.69
N ASN A 86 -14.60 20.01 26.73
CA ASN A 86 -14.45 18.75 27.45
C ASN A 86 -14.75 17.54 26.57
N GLU A 87 -15.79 17.61 25.74
CA GLU A 87 -16.11 16.55 24.77
C GLU A 87 -14.98 16.37 23.74
N ILE A 88 -14.46 17.47 23.19
CA ILE A 88 -13.32 17.46 22.28
C ILE A 88 -12.10 16.85 22.95
N ASP A 89 -11.81 17.22 24.20
CA ASP A 89 -10.68 16.69 24.95
C ASP A 89 -10.83 15.17 25.18
N GLN A 90 -12.03 14.68 25.50
CA GLN A 90 -12.30 13.24 25.58
C GLN A 90 -12.08 12.53 24.25
N LEU A 91 -12.55 13.11 23.14
CA LEU A 91 -12.33 12.55 21.80
C LEU A 91 -10.85 12.50 21.44
N VAL A 92 -10.09 13.55 21.75
CA VAL A 92 -8.64 13.61 21.52
C VAL A 92 -7.90 12.57 22.36
N GLN A 93 -8.26 12.42 23.64
CA GLN A 93 -7.66 11.39 24.50
C GLN A 93 -7.96 9.97 24.00
N LYS A 94 -9.21 9.71 23.63
CA LYS A 94 -9.61 8.41 23.06
C LYS A 94 -8.85 8.12 21.77
N TYR A 95 -8.80 9.10 20.86
CA TYR A 95 -8.07 8.94 19.61
C TYR A 95 -6.57 8.67 19.84
N LYS A 96 -5.94 9.39 20.78
CA LYS A 96 -4.55 9.17 21.17
C LYS A 96 -4.36 7.74 21.72
N GLN A 97 -5.25 7.29 22.60
CA GLN A 97 -5.22 5.95 23.16
C GLN A 97 -5.33 4.88 22.05
N ASP A 98 -6.32 5.01 21.17
CA ASP A 98 -6.53 4.09 20.05
C ASP A 98 -5.31 4.04 19.13
N LEU A 99 -4.71 5.20 18.83
CA LEU A 99 -3.51 5.28 18.00
C LEU A 99 -2.33 4.53 18.63
N VAL A 100 -2.09 4.72 19.92
CA VAL A 100 -1.00 4.04 20.65
C VAL A 100 -1.25 2.53 20.71
N ILE A 101 -2.47 2.11 21.04
CA ILE A 101 -2.85 0.69 21.07
C ILE A 101 -2.64 0.05 19.70
N ASN A 102 -3.12 0.68 18.63
CA ASN A 102 -2.98 0.16 17.27
C ASN A 102 -1.51 0.05 16.85
N LYS A 103 -0.69 1.06 17.15
CA LYS A 103 0.75 1.01 16.86
C LYS A 103 1.45 -0.13 17.61
N TYR A 104 1.08 -0.35 18.88
CA TYR A 104 1.61 -1.45 19.66
C TYR A 104 1.16 -2.81 19.11
N LYS A 105 -0.12 -2.97 18.75
CA LYS A 105 -0.64 -4.19 18.11
C LYS A 105 0.08 -4.49 16.79
N GLU A 106 0.26 -3.49 15.93
CA GLU A 106 1.01 -3.61 14.67
C GLU A 106 2.45 -4.10 14.92
N ALA A 107 3.14 -3.51 15.90
CA ALA A 107 4.50 -3.90 16.24
C ALA A 107 4.61 -5.35 16.75
N LEU A 108 3.67 -5.78 17.60
CA LEU A 108 3.64 -7.16 18.09
C LEU A 108 3.35 -8.17 16.97
N ILE A 109 2.34 -7.89 16.15
CA ILE A 109 2.01 -8.73 14.99
C ILE A 109 3.22 -8.86 14.08
N ASN A 110 3.86 -7.76 13.69
CA ASN A 110 5.00 -7.79 12.77
C ASN A 110 6.21 -8.53 13.36
N LYS A 111 6.37 -8.53 14.68
CA LYS A 111 7.43 -9.26 15.37
C LYS A 111 7.20 -10.78 15.36
N ASN A 112 5.95 -11.22 15.50
CA ASN A 112 5.61 -12.63 15.69
C ASN A 112 5.10 -13.32 14.42
N LEU A 113 4.72 -12.56 13.39
CA LEU A 113 4.12 -13.09 12.17
C LEU A 113 5.14 -13.90 11.37
N ASP A 114 4.87 -15.19 11.21
CA ASP A 114 5.61 -16.02 10.25
C ASP A 114 5.20 -15.66 8.81
N THR A 115 6.15 -15.08 8.07
CA THR A 115 5.98 -14.67 6.67
C THR A 115 6.41 -15.74 5.67
N THR A 116 6.92 -16.87 6.14
CA THR A 116 7.43 -17.97 5.30
C THR A 116 6.27 -18.73 4.67
N ILE A 117 6.21 -18.75 3.35
CA ILE A 117 5.16 -19.46 2.61
C ILE A 117 5.80 -20.53 1.73
N THR A 118 5.51 -21.79 2.04
CA THR A 118 5.97 -22.94 1.26
C THR A 118 5.05 -23.21 0.06
N GLU A 119 5.52 -23.95 -0.94
CA GLU A 119 4.66 -24.38 -2.06
C GLU A 119 3.52 -25.29 -1.59
N GLU A 120 3.74 -26.08 -0.55
CA GLU A 120 2.69 -26.89 0.09
C GLU A 120 1.58 -26.01 0.69
N ASN A 121 1.93 -24.90 1.34
CA ASN A 121 0.91 -23.96 1.86
C ASN A 121 0.06 -23.39 0.73
N ILE A 122 0.67 -23.07 -0.41
CA ILE A 122 -0.03 -22.54 -1.59
C ILE A 122 -0.95 -23.61 -2.17
N GLU A 123 -0.46 -24.84 -2.30
CA GLU A 123 -1.24 -25.96 -2.82
C GLU A 123 -2.46 -26.25 -1.95
N ASN A 124 -2.26 -26.42 -0.64
CA ASN A 124 -3.36 -26.71 0.29
C ASN A 124 -4.40 -25.58 0.28
N PHE A 125 -3.96 -24.32 0.36
CA PHE A 125 -4.86 -23.18 0.32
C PHE A 125 -5.66 -23.13 -0.99
N TYR A 126 -5.01 -23.40 -2.13
CA TYR A 126 -5.68 -23.43 -3.42
C TYR A 126 -6.72 -24.54 -3.51
N GLN A 127 -6.40 -25.75 -3.04
CA GLN A 127 -7.31 -26.90 -3.10
C GLN A 127 -8.52 -26.73 -2.19
N GLU A 128 -8.33 -26.20 -0.98
CA GLU A 128 -9.41 -25.95 -0.01
C GLU A 128 -10.35 -24.82 -0.43
N ASN A 129 -9.86 -23.86 -1.23
CA ASN A 129 -10.57 -22.61 -1.53
C ASN A 129 -10.82 -22.39 -3.04
N LYS A 130 -10.90 -23.45 -3.84
CA LYS A 130 -11.04 -23.37 -5.31
C LYS A 130 -12.16 -22.43 -5.79
N ASP A 131 -13.28 -22.42 -5.08
CA ASP A 131 -14.45 -21.61 -5.45
C ASP A 131 -14.17 -20.10 -5.40
N ILE A 132 -13.23 -19.65 -4.56
CA ILE A 132 -12.83 -18.24 -4.45
C ILE A 132 -12.06 -17.80 -5.71
N PHE A 133 -11.43 -18.74 -6.42
CA PHE A 133 -10.63 -18.48 -7.61
C PHE A 133 -11.43 -18.56 -8.92
N LYS A 134 -12.76 -18.53 -8.86
CA LYS A 134 -13.58 -18.42 -10.07
C LYS A 134 -13.31 -17.10 -10.79
N LEU A 135 -13.06 -17.19 -12.08
CA LEU A 135 -12.71 -16.06 -12.92
C LEU A 135 -13.90 -15.11 -13.09
N ASN A 136 -13.67 -13.81 -12.89
CA ASN A 136 -14.65 -12.77 -13.23
C ASN A 136 -14.54 -12.30 -14.68
N GLU A 137 -13.43 -12.63 -15.36
CA GLU A 137 -13.17 -12.28 -16.75
C GLU A 137 -12.39 -13.40 -17.47
N LYS A 138 -12.35 -13.33 -18.79
CA LYS A 138 -11.69 -14.32 -19.64
C LYS A 138 -10.17 -14.24 -19.54
N LEU A 139 -9.50 -15.38 -19.38
CA LEU A 139 -8.04 -15.50 -19.47
C LEU A 139 -7.63 -16.22 -20.75
N ILE A 140 -6.41 -15.93 -21.21
CA ILE A 140 -5.83 -16.54 -22.39
C ILE A 140 -4.33 -16.77 -22.17
N GLN A 141 -3.85 -17.94 -22.58
CA GLN A 141 -2.45 -18.24 -22.84
C GLN A 141 -2.20 -18.11 -24.33
N LEU A 142 -1.30 -17.22 -24.72
CA LEU A 142 -0.95 -17.00 -26.11
C LEU A 142 0.48 -16.52 -26.22
N ARG A 143 1.06 -16.73 -27.40
CA ARG A 143 2.21 -15.99 -27.89
C ARG A 143 1.72 -14.88 -28.81
N PHE A 144 2.29 -13.68 -28.73
CA PHE A 144 2.06 -12.67 -29.76
C PHE A 144 3.31 -11.84 -30.08
N LEU A 145 3.32 -11.29 -31.29
CA LEU A 145 4.40 -10.47 -31.81
C LEU A 145 3.83 -9.41 -32.76
N GLN A 146 4.28 -8.17 -32.63
CA GLN A 146 4.04 -7.08 -33.58
C GLN A 146 5.38 -6.53 -34.08
N THR A 147 5.55 -6.50 -35.40
CA THR A 147 6.75 -5.96 -36.04
C THR A 147 6.42 -5.29 -37.38
N ASN A 148 7.37 -4.57 -37.96
CA ASN A 148 7.22 -3.92 -39.27
C ASN A 148 7.23 -4.97 -40.39
N LYS A 149 6.35 -4.79 -41.40
CA LYS A 149 6.28 -5.66 -42.59
C LYS A 149 7.52 -5.59 -43.48
N ASP A 150 8.21 -4.47 -43.50
CA ASP A 150 9.33 -4.21 -44.43
C ASP A 150 10.68 -4.75 -43.93
N ARG A 151 10.68 -5.51 -42.84
CA ARG A 151 11.88 -6.13 -42.28
C ARG A 151 12.46 -7.20 -43.20
N ASN A 152 13.77 -7.11 -43.46
CA ASN A 152 14.50 -8.08 -44.29
C ASN A 152 14.47 -9.51 -43.71
N ASP A 153 14.43 -9.64 -42.39
CA ASP A 153 14.42 -10.91 -41.65
C ASP A 153 12.99 -11.43 -41.34
N LEU A 154 11.94 -10.78 -41.87
CA LEU A 154 10.56 -11.09 -41.49
C LEU A 154 10.18 -12.56 -41.70
N LYS A 155 10.62 -13.18 -42.81
CA LYS A 155 10.35 -14.60 -43.09
C LYS A 155 10.92 -15.52 -42.01
N LYS A 156 12.12 -15.19 -41.51
CA LYS A 156 12.80 -15.93 -40.45
C LYS A 156 12.07 -15.77 -39.12
N ILE A 157 11.66 -14.54 -38.79
CA ILE A 157 10.84 -14.24 -37.60
C ILE A 157 9.54 -15.04 -37.60
N ILE A 158 8.81 -15.07 -38.73
CA ILE A 158 7.56 -15.85 -38.85
C ILE A 158 7.84 -17.34 -38.62
N SER A 159 8.88 -17.89 -39.27
CA SER A 159 9.27 -19.29 -39.11
C SER A 159 9.59 -19.64 -37.65
N PHE A 160 10.35 -18.78 -36.97
CA PHE A 160 10.69 -18.99 -35.56
C PHE A 160 9.47 -18.87 -34.65
N PHE A 161 8.55 -17.97 -34.96
CA PHE A 161 7.34 -17.78 -34.17
C PHE A 161 6.40 -18.97 -34.27
N GLU A 162 6.32 -19.58 -35.46
CA GLU A 162 5.49 -20.76 -35.71
C GLU A 162 6.05 -22.03 -35.06
N SER A 163 7.37 -22.10 -34.91
CA SER A 163 8.09 -23.22 -34.31
C SER A 163 7.74 -23.45 -32.83
N ASP A 164 7.85 -24.72 -32.44
CA ASP A 164 7.78 -25.19 -31.05
C ASP A 164 9.17 -25.53 -30.49
N ASN A 165 10.24 -25.39 -31.30
CA ASN A 165 11.61 -25.67 -30.86
C ASN A 165 12.15 -24.53 -29.98
N GLN A 166 12.69 -24.86 -28.81
CA GLN A 166 13.22 -23.87 -27.88
C GLN A 166 14.30 -22.97 -28.50
N SER A 167 15.20 -23.51 -29.31
CA SER A 167 16.26 -22.74 -29.98
C SER A 167 15.73 -21.64 -30.92
N ASP A 168 14.58 -21.89 -31.57
CA ASP A 168 13.95 -20.90 -32.45
C ASP A 168 13.29 -19.78 -31.61
N LEU A 169 12.74 -20.13 -30.45
CA LEU A 169 12.15 -19.18 -29.50
C LEU A 169 13.20 -18.32 -28.81
N ASP A 170 14.33 -18.92 -28.43
CA ASP A 170 15.47 -18.19 -27.87
C ASP A 170 16.01 -17.18 -28.88
N SER A 171 16.02 -17.56 -30.17
CA SER A 171 16.38 -16.66 -31.26
C SER A 171 15.44 -15.47 -31.39
N LEU A 172 14.13 -15.63 -31.10
CA LEU A 172 13.18 -14.52 -31.02
C LEU A 172 13.38 -13.67 -29.77
N HIS A 173 13.68 -14.29 -28.62
CA HIS A 173 13.91 -13.59 -27.37
C HIS A 173 15.13 -12.65 -27.47
N ASN A 174 16.18 -13.08 -28.17
CA ASN A 174 17.39 -12.27 -28.40
C ASN A 174 17.14 -10.95 -29.14
N ILE A 175 16.08 -10.85 -29.94
CA ILE A 175 15.73 -9.66 -30.71
C ILE A 175 14.44 -9.00 -30.20
N GLU A 176 13.98 -9.35 -29.00
CA GLU A 176 12.64 -8.96 -28.52
C GLU A 176 12.45 -7.44 -28.38
N LEU A 177 13.52 -6.72 -28.08
CA LEU A 177 13.54 -5.26 -27.92
C LEU A 177 13.32 -4.52 -29.25
N GLU A 178 13.51 -5.18 -30.38
CA GLU A 178 13.27 -4.59 -31.71
C GLU A 178 11.79 -4.67 -32.12
N PHE A 179 10.98 -5.45 -31.40
CA PHE A 179 9.56 -5.58 -31.70
C PHE A 179 8.77 -4.41 -31.09
N LYS A 180 7.73 -3.99 -31.80
CA LYS A 180 6.85 -2.89 -31.35
C LYS A 180 6.01 -3.31 -30.13
N ALA A 181 5.61 -4.58 -30.10
CA ALA A 181 4.93 -5.21 -28.97
C ALA A 181 5.11 -6.72 -29.06
N TYR A 182 5.31 -7.40 -27.93
CA TYR A 182 5.47 -8.85 -27.91
C TYR A 182 5.02 -9.45 -26.58
N HIS A 183 4.75 -10.75 -26.62
CA HIS A 183 4.67 -11.63 -25.47
C HIS A 183 5.02 -13.05 -25.93
N LEU A 184 6.20 -13.53 -25.51
CA LEU A 184 6.79 -14.78 -26.00
C LEU A 184 6.64 -15.94 -25.01
N GLN A 185 5.95 -15.75 -23.87
CA GLN A 185 5.82 -16.73 -22.80
C GLN A 185 4.53 -17.54 -22.93
N ASP A 186 4.62 -18.76 -23.44
CA ASP A 186 3.44 -19.57 -23.78
C ASP A 186 2.59 -20.01 -22.59
N THR A 187 3.21 -20.11 -21.40
CA THR A 187 2.59 -20.64 -20.18
C THR A 187 1.92 -19.56 -19.32
N VAL A 188 2.10 -18.28 -19.65
CA VAL A 188 1.60 -17.18 -18.81
C VAL A 188 0.17 -16.83 -19.19
N TRP A 189 -0.69 -16.81 -18.16
CA TRP A 189 -2.08 -16.41 -18.29
C TRP A 189 -2.22 -14.90 -18.27
N ILE A 190 -2.88 -14.34 -19.29
CA ILE A 190 -3.15 -12.91 -19.40
C ILE A 190 -4.65 -12.68 -19.51
N LYS A 191 -5.11 -11.56 -18.96
CA LYS A 191 -6.47 -11.08 -19.13
C LYS A 191 -6.75 -10.76 -20.59
N PHE A 192 -7.78 -11.37 -21.15
CA PHE A 192 -8.18 -11.17 -22.54
C PHE A 192 -8.37 -9.67 -22.87
N ASN A 193 -9.00 -8.93 -21.96
CA ASN A 193 -9.30 -7.52 -22.12
C ASN A 193 -8.05 -6.63 -22.19
N GLU A 194 -6.96 -7.00 -21.51
CA GLU A 194 -5.71 -6.24 -21.55
C GLU A 194 -5.07 -6.31 -22.94
N ILE A 195 -5.08 -7.51 -23.54
CA ILE A 195 -4.55 -7.73 -24.89
C ILE A 195 -5.46 -7.05 -25.91
N ALA A 196 -6.77 -7.21 -25.78
CA ALA A 196 -7.74 -6.57 -26.66
C ALA A 196 -7.63 -5.03 -26.66
N LYS A 197 -7.29 -4.42 -25.53
CA LYS A 197 -7.06 -2.97 -25.43
C LYS A 197 -5.74 -2.56 -26.09
N LYS A 198 -4.66 -3.31 -25.88
CA LYS A 198 -3.33 -3.00 -26.42
C LYS A 198 -3.23 -3.25 -27.92
N ILE A 199 -3.84 -4.33 -28.42
CA ILE A 199 -3.66 -4.82 -29.79
C ILE A 199 -5.00 -4.81 -30.53
N LYS A 200 -5.26 -3.76 -31.30
CA LYS A 200 -6.56 -3.58 -32.00
C LYS A 200 -6.93 -4.77 -32.90
N PRO A 201 -6.01 -5.36 -33.71
CA PRO A 201 -6.34 -6.52 -34.55
C PRO A 201 -6.79 -7.76 -33.76
N PHE A 202 -6.35 -7.91 -32.50
CA PHE A 202 -6.71 -9.05 -31.66
C PHE A 202 -8.23 -9.14 -31.41
N LYS A 203 -8.93 -8.00 -31.30
CA LYS A 203 -10.40 -7.96 -31.12
C LYS A 203 -11.17 -8.54 -32.31
N LYS A 204 -10.59 -8.51 -33.52
CA LYS A 204 -11.24 -9.00 -34.74
C LYS A 204 -11.13 -10.51 -34.89
N LEU A 205 -10.33 -11.18 -34.06
CA LEU A 205 -10.16 -12.62 -34.10
C LEU A 205 -11.43 -13.35 -33.63
N ASN A 206 -11.90 -14.30 -34.43
CA ASN A 206 -13.03 -15.15 -34.06
C ASN A 206 -12.55 -16.38 -33.29
N PHE A 207 -12.38 -16.23 -31.97
CA PHE A 207 -11.85 -17.28 -31.08
C PHE A 207 -12.62 -18.62 -31.11
N LYS A 208 -13.89 -18.63 -31.56
CA LYS A 208 -14.67 -19.88 -31.70
C LYS A 208 -14.24 -20.73 -32.91
N LYS A 209 -13.61 -20.12 -33.91
CA LYS A 209 -13.19 -20.78 -35.16
C LYS A 209 -11.68 -21.02 -35.25
N LEU A 210 -10.92 -20.58 -34.24
CA LEU A 210 -9.47 -20.74 -34.23
C LEU A 210 -9.10 -22.16 -33.80
N LYS A 211 -8.26 -22.81 -34.59
CA LYS A 211 -7.60 -24.04 -34.18
C LYS A 211 -6.56 -23.69 -33.10
N LYS A 212 -6.66 -24.32 -31.93
CA LYS A 212 -5.65 -24.20 -30.87
C LYS A 212 -4.27 -24.53 -31.43
N ASN A 213 -3.24 -23.89 -30.89
CA ASN A 213 -1.83 -24.09 -31.25
C ASN A 213 -1.46 -23.78 -32.70
N LYS A 214 -2.33 -23.10 -33.47
CA LYS A 214 -2.00 -22.64 -34.82
C LYS A 214 -1.67 -21.15 -34.81
N ALA A 215 -0.58 -20.78 -35.47
CA ALA A 215 -0.23 -19.39 -35.67
C ALA A 215 -1.23 -18.70 -36.61
N ILE A 216 -1.53 -17.45 -36.29
CA ILE A 216 -2.45 -16.58 -37.00
C ILE A 216 -1.67 -15.31 -37.33
N LYS A 217 -1.64 -14.99 -38.61
CA LYS A 217 -1.03 -13.77 -39.13
C LYS A 217 -2.14 -12.79 -39.50
N ILE A 218 -2.04 -11.58 -38.98
CA ILE A 218 -2.85 -10.43 -39.38
C ILE A 218 -1.89 -9.32 -39.76
N ASP A 219 -2.19 -8.57 -40.80
CA ASP A 219 -1.34 -7.52 -41.29
C ASP A 219 -2.18 -6.26 -41.55
N ASP A 220 -1.64 -5.07 -41.28
CA ASP A 220 -2.32 -3.79 -41.51
C ASP A 220 -1.67 -3.00 -42.66
N THR A 221 -1.44 -1.70 -42.58
CA THR A 221 -0.71 -0.97 -43.64
C THR A 221 0.80 -1.04 -43.45
N THR A 222 1.30 -1.11 -42.21
CA THR A 222 2.72 -0.95 -41.88
C THR A 222 3.27 -2.11 -41.05
N ASP A 223 2.40 -2.81 -40.31
CA ASP A 223 2.75 -3.80 -39.32
C ASP A 223 2.11 -5.16 -39.60
N ILE A 224 2.81 -6.18 -39.12
CA ILE A 224 2.36 -7.57 -39.06
C ILE A 224 2.24 -7.99 -37.61
N TYR A 225 1.14 -8.67 -37.30
CA TYR A 225 0.79 -9.20 -36.00
C TYR A 225 0.71 -10.73 -36.11
N LEU A 226 1.48 -11.41 -35.28
CA LEU A 226 1.47 -12.86 -35.17
C LEU A 226 0.86 -13.23 -33.81
N PHE A 227 -0.04 -14.21 -33.82
CA PHE A 227 -0.65 -14.75 -32.60
C PHE A 227 -0.64 -16.26 -32.65
N LYS A 228 -0.31 -16.92 -31.54
CA LYS A 228 -0.47 -18.37 -31.36
C LYS A 228 -1.20 -18.59 -30.04
N ILE A 229 -2.40 -19.15 -30.08
CA ILE A 229 -3.25 -19.30 -28.89
C ILE A 229 -3.14 -20.73 -28.39
N PHE A 230 -2.73 -20.91 -27.13
CA PHE A 230 -2.57 -22.22 -26.51
C PHE A 230 -3.85 -22.62 -25.77
N ASN A 231 -4.26 -21.81 -24.79
CA ASN A 231 -5.42 -22.08 -23.97
C ASN A 231 -6.24 -20.82 -23.72
N ILE A 232 -7.51 -21.04 -23.40
CA ILE A 232 -8.49 -20.00 -23.09
C ILE A 232 -9.29 -20.50 -21.91
N LEU A 233 -9.48 -19.64 -20.90
CA LEU A 233 -10.40 -19.87 -19.81
C LEU A 233 -11.48 -18.80 -19.80
N GLU A 234 -12.73 -19.23 -19.75
CA GLU A 234 -13.90 -18.38 -19.74
C GLU A 234 -14.25 -17.89 -18.32
N ARG A 235 -15.15 -16.93 -18.25
CA ARG A 235 -15.69 -16.45 -16.98
C ARG A 235 -16.33 -17.61 -16.20
N ASN A 236 -16.19 -17.57 -14.88
CA ASN A 236 -16.63 -18.55 -13.88
C ASN A 236 -15.85 -19.87 -13.87
N GLU A 237 -14.90 -20.09 -14.78
CA GLU A 237 -13.97 -21.20 -14.66
C GLU A 237 -12.95 -20.92 -13.54
N ILE A 238 -12.33 -21.99 -13.01
CA ILE A 238 -11.36 -21.86 -11.92
C ILE A 238 -10.04 -21.34 -12.49
N ALA A 239 -9.54 -20.24 -11.92
CA ALA A 239 -8.28 -19.65 -12.30
C ALA A 239 -7.12 -20.61 -11.95
N PRO A 240 -6.14 -20.80 -12.86
CA PRO A 240 -5.01 -21.68 -12.60
C PRO A 240 -4.17 -21.16 -11.44
N LYS A 241 -3.63 -22.08 -10.66
CA LYS A 241 -2.82 -21.78 -9.47
C LYS A 241 -1.69 -20.81 -9.79
N GLU A 242 -1.01 -20.99 -10.92
CA GLU A 242 0.10 -20.14 -11.37
C GLU A 242 -0.35 -18.67 -11.54
N TYR A 243 -1.58 -18.45 -12.00
CA TYR A 243 -2.15 -17.12 -12.19
C TYR A 243 -2.49 -16.44 -10.87
N VAL A 244 -3.05 -17.19 -9.91
CA VAL A 244 -3.48 -16.66 -8.60
C VAL A 244 -2.44 -16.79 -7.49
N LYS A 245 -1.25 -17.33 -7.79
CA LYS A 245 -0.20 -17.64 -6.80
C LYS A 245 0.16 -16.46 -5.91
N SER A 246 0.30 -15.26 -6.49
CA SER A 246 0.61 -14.04 -5.72
C SER A 246 -0.53 -13.67 -4.77
N SER A 247 -1.78 -13.74 -5.24
CA SER A 247 -2.97 -13.49 -4.44
C SER A 247 -3.12 -14.51 -3.31
N ILE A 248 -2.86 -15.80 -3.56
CA ILE A 248 -2.86 -16.85 -2.54
C ILE A 248 -1.85 -16.52 -1.43
N LYS A 249 -0.61 -16.13 -1.79
CA LYS A 249 0.40 -15.72 -0.80
C LYS A 249 -0.09 -14.57 0.08
N GLN A 250 -0.71 -13.56 -0.53
CA GLN A 250 -1.27 -12.42 0.21
C GLN A 250 -2.41 -12.85 1.15
N MET A 251 -3.30 -13.74 0.69
CA MET A 251 -4.40 -14.27 1.49
C MET A 251 -3.89 -15.09 2.68
N ILE A 252 -2.89 -15.96 2.48
CA ILE A 252 -2.26 -16.74 3.57
C ILE A 252 -1.66 -15.81 4.63
N LEU A 253 -0.93 -14.77 4.22
CA LEU A 253 -0.35 -13.80 5.15
C LEU A 253 -1.43 -13.02 5.90
N HIS A 254 -2.50 -12.63 5.22
CA HIS A 254 -3.63 -11.96 5.83
C HIS A 254 -4.29 -12.85 6.90
N ASP A 255 -4.51 -14.12 6.59
CA ASP A 255 -5.08 -15.10 7.52
C ASP A 255 -4.21 -15.31 8.75
N ARG A 256 -2.89 -15.46 8.56
CA ARG A 256 -1.93 -15.57 9.67
C ARG A 256 -1.93 -14.31 10.53
N LYS A 257 -2.00 -13.12 9.92
CA LYS A 257 -2.10 -11.85 10.64
C LYS A 257 -3.35 -11.79 11.51
N LEU A 258 -4.52 -12.18 10.99
CA LEU A 258 -5.76 -12.21 11.76
C LEU A 258 -5.70 -13.21 12.91
N LYS A 259 -5.11 -14.39 12.68
CA LYS A 259 -4.91 -15.42 13.72
C LYS A 259 -3.97 -14.91 14.82
N GLU A 260 -2.86 -14.27 14.45
CA GLU A 260 -1.88 -13.76 15.41
C GLU A 260 -2.45 -12.61 16.24
N GLN A 261 -3.22 -11.71 15.63
CA GLN A 261 -3.92 -10.67 16.37
C GLN A 261 -4.83 -11.25 17.46
N LYS A 262 -5.65 -12.26 17.12
CA LYS A 262 -6.54 -12.94 18.08
C LYS A 262 -5.74 -13.63 19.19
N ASN A 263 -4.61 -14.26 18.85
CA ASN A 263 -3.75 -14.92 19.82
C ASN A 263 -3.14 -13.93 20.82
N ILE A 264 -2.64 -12.79 20.34
CA ILE A 264 -2.08 -11.73 21.19
C ILE A 264 -3.14 -11.20 22.15
N GLU A 265 -4.34 -10.86 21.65
CA GLU A 265 -5.44 -10.33 22.47
C GLU A 265 -5.87 -11.35 23.56
N LYS A 266 -6.01 -12.62 23.17
CA LYS A 266 -6.35 -13.71 24.11
C LYS A 266 -5.27 -13.91 25.17
N THR A 267 -3.99 -13.92 24.77
CA THR A 267 -2.87 -14.14 25.69
C THR A 267 -2.73 -12.99 26.68
N LEU A 268 -2.82 -11.74 26.19
CA LEU A 268 -2.76 -10.54 27.03
C LEU A 268 -3.84 -10.56 28.12
N LEU A 269 -5.08 -10.88 27.76
CA LEU A 269 -6.19 -10.93 28.72
C LEU A 269 -6.00 -12.06 29.74
N ASN A 270 -5.65 -13.26 29.27
CA ASN A 270 -5.42 -14.41 30.15
C ASN A 270 -4.27 -14.16 31.14
N ASP A 271 -3.18 -13.54 30.69
CA ASP A 271 -2.05 -13.19 31.54
C ASP A 271 -2.42 -12.10 32.55
N ALA A 272 -3.28 -11.15 32.17
CA ALA A 272 -3.80 -10.15 33.09
C ALA A 272 -4.67 -10.76 34.19
N ILE A 273 -5.55 -11.72 33.84
CA ILE A 273 -6.38 -12.45 34.80
C ILE A 273 -5.50 -13.27 35.76
N LYS A 274 -4.58 -14.09 35.23
CA LYS A 274 -3.72 -14.97 36.03
C LYS A 274 -2.83 -14.20 37.02
N ASN A 275 -2.35 -13.03 36.63
CA ASN A 275 -1.49 -12.20 37.46
C ASN A 275 -2.27 -11.19 38.33
N GLY A 276 -3.60 -11.26 38.37
CA GLY A 276 -4.45 -10.36 39.15
C GLY A 276 -4.44 -8.90 38.67
N LYS A 277 -3.94 -8.62 37.46
CA LYS A 277 -3.91 -7.27 36.84
C LYS A 277 -5.25 -6.87 36.22
N PHE A 278 -6.15 -7.84 36.02
CA PHE A 278 -7.51 -7.62 35.57
C PHE A 278 -8.47 -8.38 36.47
N GLN A 279 -9.47 -7.68 36.99
CA GLN A 279 -10.51 -8.20 37.87
C GLN A 279 -11.84 -7.56 37.49
N ILE A 280 -12.91 -8.36 37.49
CA ILE A 280 -14.28 -7.88 37.28
C ILE A 280 -14.95 -7.83 38.64
N TYR A 281 -15.50 -6.67 38.98
CA TYR A 281 -16.32 -6.49 40.18
C TYR A 281 -17.78 -6.66 39.78
N GLU A 282 -18.53 -7.45 40.55
CA GLU A 282 -19.99 -7.56 40.46
C GLU A 282 -20.68 -6.45 41.29
#